data_AF-A0A7C5NY93-F1
#
_entry.id   AF-A0A7C5NY93-F1
#
_cell.length_a   1.000
_cell.length_b   1.000
_cell.length_c   1.000
_cell.angle_alpha   90.00
_cell.angle_beta   90.00
_cell.angle_gamma   90.00
#
_symmetry.space_group_name_H-M   'P 1'
#
loop_
_entity.id
_entity.type
_entity.pdbx_description
1 polymer ?
#
loop_
_entity_poly.entity_id
_entity_poly.type
_entity_poly.pdbx_seq_one_letter_code
_entity_poly.pdbx_strand_id
1 'polypeptide(L)'
;MKRIGIIICDRYRHCAGGKCLRSLALREGAFERYEGEEVELAGYTTCGGCPGGNVEYAPQEMKKNGVEAIHLATGLLVGYPPCPYVNEFKRFIETQYGIEIVLGTHPIPQKYLDTHRSLGTWPTPESKERIREVMADEATRRRYD
;
A
#
# COMPACT_ATOMS: atom_id res chain seq x y z
N MET A 1 2.75 20.90 1.65
CA MET A 1 1.86 19.93 0.99
C MET A 1 2.70 18.81 0.41
N LYS A 2 2.51 17.58 0.89
CA LYS A 2 3.20 16.38 0.41
C LYS A 2 2.36 15.68 -0.66
N ARG A 3 2.95 15.36 -1.81
CA ARG A 3 2.23 14.68 -2.90
C ARG A 3 2.53 13.20 -2.90
N ILE A 4 1.48 12.36 -2.86
CA ILE A 4 1.62 10.91 -2.82
C ILE A 4 0.90 10.23 -3.98
N GLY A 5 1.38 9.05 -4.35
CA GLY A 5 0.72 8.13 -5.27
C GLY A 5 0.30 6.84 -4.56
N ILE A 6 -0.68 6.12 -5.12
CA ILE A 6 -1.06 4.78 -4.67
C ILE A 6 -1.04 3.82 -5.87
N ILE A 7 -0.36 2.68 -5.71
CA ILE A 7 -0.41 1.56 -6.64
C ILE A 7 -1.09 0.37 -5.96
N ILE A 8 -2.18 -0.13 -6.54
CA ILE A 8 -2.92 -1.30 -6.07
C ILE A 8 -2.59 -2.55 -6.90
N CYS A 9 -2.91 -3.74 -6.40
CA CYS A 9 -2.85 -4.95 -7.21
C CYS A 9 -3.93 -4.91 -8.31
N ASP A 10 -3.59 -5.29 -9.54
CA ASP A 10 -4.54 -5.30 -10.67
C ASP A 10 -5.69 -6.29 -10.49
N ARG A 11 -5.55 -7.29 -9.62
CA ARG A 11 -6.68 -8.13 -9.20
C ARG A 11 -7.86 -7.32 -8.65
N TYR A 12 -7.58 -6.11 -8.16
CA TYR A 12 -8.55 -5.16 -7.62
C TYR A 12 -8.77 -3.96 -8.55
N ARG A 13 -8.57 -4.09 -9.87
CA ARG A 13 -8.73 -2.98 -10.85
C ARG A 13 -10.10 -2.29 -10.84
N HIS A 14 -11.14 -2.94 -10.33
CA HIS A 14 -12.48 -2.37 -10.16
C HIS A 14 -12.71 -1.77 -8.76
N CYS A 15 -11.68 -1.71 -7.92
CA CYS A 15 -11.76 -1.11 -6.59
C CYS A 15 -11.89 0.41 -6.70
N ALA A 16 -12.91 0.97 -6.07
CA ALA A 16 -13.12 2.43 -5.99
C ALA A 16 -12.17 3.15 -5.01
N GLY A 17 -11.24 2.44 -4.38
CA GLY A 17 -10.27 3.01 -3.44
C GLY A 17 -10.84 3.46 -2.09
N GLY A 18 -12.12 3.25 -1.80
CA GLY A 18 -12.81 3.81 -0.63
C GLY A 18 -12.10 3.61 0.72
N LYS A 19 -11.60 2.41 1.02
CA LYS A 19 -10.83 2.15 2.25
C LYS A 19 -9.50 2.93 2.28
N CYS A 20 -8.80 3.01 1.15
CA CYS A 20 -7.55 3.79 1.05
C CYS A 20 -7.80 5.28 1.25
N LEU A 21 -8.82 5.84 0.58
CA LEU A 21 -9.15 7.27 0.65
C LEU A 21 -9.64 7.67 2.04
N ARG A 22 -10.49 6.85 2.67
CA ARG A 22 -10.91 7.06 4.06
C ARG A 22 -9.72 7.03 5.02
N SER A 23 -8.82 6.05 4.88
CA SER A 23 -7.63 5.95 5.72
C SER A 23 -6.67 7.11 5.53
N LEU A 24 -6.54 7.62 4.30
CA LEU A 24 -5.77 8.82 4.04
C LEU A 24 -6.40 10.01 4.78
N ALA A 25 -7.71 10.24 4.63
CA ALA A 25 -8.41 11.34 5.27
C ALA A 25 -8.34 11.31 6.81
N LEU A 26 -8.39 10.11 7.40
CA LEU A 26 -8.33 9.91 8.86
C LEU A 26 -6.90 9.76 9.41
N ARG A 27 -5.87 9.75 8.56
CA ARG A 27 -4.47 9.47 8.93
C ARG A 27 -4.32 8.15 9.69
N GLU A 28 -4.91 7.09 9.18
CA GLU A 28 -4.87 5.76 9.80
C GLU A 28 -3.98 4.80 9.00
N GLY A 29 -3.41 3.80 9.69
CA GLY A 29 -2.53 2.81 9.07
C GLY A 29 -1.26 3.45 8.52
N ALA A 30 -0.89 3.14 7.28
CA ALA A 30 0.35 3.64 6.70
C ALA A 30 0.35 5.15 6.48
N PHE A 31 -0.80 5.83 6.67
CA PHE A 31 -0.93 7.27 6.58
C PHE A 31 -0.75 8.00 7.92
N GLU A 32 -0.64 7.30 9.06
CA GLU A 32 -0.31 7.89 10.37
C GLU A 32 0.99 8.69 10.32
N ARG A 33 1.93 8.24 9.48
CA ARG A 33 3.21 8.91 9.24
C ARG A 33 3.12 10.33 8.68
N TYR A 34 1.93 10.76 8.22
CA TYR A 34 1.68 12.09 7.69
C TYR A 34 0.81 12.94 8.64
N GLU A 35 0.80 12.61 9.93
CA GLU A 35 0.15 13.41 10.96
C GLU A 35 0.71 14.84 10.98
N GLY A 36 -0.17 15.84 11.00
CA GLY A 36 0.22 17.25 10.92
C GLY A 36 0.70 17.73 9.54
N GLU A 37 0.71 16.87 8.52
CA GLU A 37 1.06 17.24 7.14
C GLU A 37 -0.18 17.34 6.25
N GLU A 38 -0.22 18.36 5.39
CA GLU A 38 -1.17 18.44 4.28
C GLU A 38 -0.73 17.47 3.17
N VAL A 39 -1.59 16.55 2.78
CA VAL A 39 -1.29 15.49 1.80
C VAL A 39 -2.27 15.55 0.62
N GLU A 40 -1.72 15.53 -0.60
CA GLU A 40 -2.47 15.45 -1.85
C GLU A 40 -2.25 14.08 -2.51
N LEU A 41 -3.32 13.38 -2.88
CA LEU A 41 -3.25 12.18 -3.70
C LEU A 41 -3.14 12.58 -5.18
N ALA A 42 -1.91 12.54 -5.72
CA ALA A 42 -1.61 12.97 -7.09
C ALA A 42 -1.58 11.81 -8.11
N GLY A 43 -1.81 10.56 -7.67
CA GLY A 43 -1.92 9.42 -8.56
C GLY A 43 -2.52 8.18 -7.90
N TYR A 44 -3.36 7.44 -8.63
CA TYR A 44 -3.96 6.19 -8.19
C TYR A 44 -4.09 5.23 -9.38
N THR A 45 -3.42 4.08 -9.34
CA THR A 45 -3.44 3.12 -10.45
C THR A 45 -3.18 1.69 -9.99
N THR A 46 -3.24 0.73 -10.90
CA THR A 46 -2.88 -0.67 -10.63
C THR A 46 -1.43 -0.96 -10.99
N CYS A 47 -0.88 -2.07 -10.50
CA CYS A 47 0.42 -2.57 -10.92
C CYS A 47 0.45 -3.13 -12.36
N GLY A 48 -0.69 -3.20 -13.07
CA GLY A 48 -0.75 -3.69 -14.46
C GLY A 48 -0.75 -5.21 -14.62
N GLY A 49 -1.16 -5.97 -13.60
CA GLY A 49 -1.21 -7.44 -13.63
C GLY A 49 0.13 -8.08 -13.27
N CYS A 50 0.17 -9.39 -13.01
CA CYS A 50 1.42 -10.10 -12.75
C CYS A 50 2.19 -10.28 -14.08
N PRO A 51 3.49 -9.91 -14.16
CA PRO A 51 4.44 -9.68 -13.07
C PRO A 51 4.62 -8.21 -12.63
N GLY A 52 3.80 -7.26 -13.08
CA GLY A 52 3.80 -5.88 -12.60
C GLY A 52 4.03 -4.83 -13.68
N GLY A 53 3.57 -5.03 -14.92
CA GLY A 53 3.99 -4.20 -16.07
C GLY A 53 3.80 -2.68 -15.91
N ASN A 54 2.82 -2.22 -15.12
CA ASN A 54 2.61 -0.79 -14.92
C ASN A 54 3.58 -0.16 -13.90
N VAL A 55 4.30 -0.96 -13.10
CA VAL A 55 5.32 -0.44 -12.17
C VAL A 55 6.53 0.16 -12.89
N GLU A 56 6.70 -0.14 -14.19
CA GLU A 56 7.77 0.39 -15.05
C GLU A 56 7.45 1.77 -15.66
N TYR A 57 6.18 2.21 -15.60
CA TYR A 57 5.73 3.45 -16.25
C TYR A 57 5.09 4.41 -15.25
N ALA A 58 4.18 3.92 -14.41
CA ALA A 58 3.42 4.75 -13.48
C ALA A 58 4.31 5.59 -12.54
N PRO A 59 5.40 5.07 -11.94
CA PRO A 59 6.25 5.88 -11.08
C PRO A 59 6.92 7.03 -11.81
N GLN A 60 7.30 6.85 -13.08
CA GLN A 60 7.91 7.93 -13.87
C GLN A 60 6.92 9.07 -14.10
N GLU A 61 5.67 8.75 -14.43
CA GLU A 61 4.61 9.75 -14.60
C GLU A 61 4.30 10.45 -13.26
N MET A 62 4.13 9.67 -12.19
CA MET A 62 3.91 10.20 -10.83
C MET A 62 5.04 11.16 -10.42
N LYS A 63 6.30 10.80 -10.67
CA LYS A 63 7.46 11.69 -10.40
C LYS A 63 7.38 13.00 -11.17
N LYS A 64 7.03 12.96 -12.46
CA LYS A 64 6.86 14.17 -13.29
C LYS A 64 5.74 15.08 -12.74
N ASN A 65 4.72 14.49 -12.11
CA ASN A 65 3.63 15.20 -11.45
C ASN A 65 3.96 15.64 -10.00
N GLY A 66 5.21 15.46 -9.56
CA GLY A 66 5.69 15.91 -8.25
C GLY A 66 5.36 14.97 -7.10
N VAL A 67 5.03 13.70 -7.35
CA VAL A 67 4.86 12.70 -6.29
C VAL A 67 6.20 12.43 -5.61
N GLU A 68 6.19 12.52 -4.27
CA GLU A 68 7.37 12.34 -3.40
C GLU A 68 7.41 10.93 -2.79
N ALA A 69 6.24 10.31 -2.58
CA ALA A 69 6.13 8.94 -2.07
C ALA A 69 5.00 8.16 -2.76
N ILE A 70 5.23 6.87 -3.00
CA ILE A 70 4.21 5.96 -3.55
C ILE A 70 3.91 4.86 -2.53
N HIS A 71 2.62 4.68 -2.24
CA HIS A 71 2.13 3.58 -1.43
C HIS A 71 1.80 2.36 -2.30
N LEU A 72 2.43 1.22 -1.99
CA LEU A 72 1.99 -0.08 -2.49
C LEU A 72 0.86 -0.57 -1.58
N ALA A 73 -0.38 -0.48 -2.04
CA ALA A 73 -1.57 -0.58 -1.18
C ALA A 73 -1.69 -1.90 -0.40
N THR A 74 -2.42 -1.86 0.72
CA THR A 74 -2.63 -3.00 1.63
C THR A 74 -3.10 -4.27 0.92
N GLY A 75 -3.89 -4.16 -0.16
CA GLY A 75 -4.30 -5.30 -0.97
C GLY A 75 -3.15 -6.11 -1.60
N LEU A 76 -1.97 -5.52 -1.81
CA LEU A 76 -0.76 -6.25 -2.21
C LEU A 76 -0.18 -7.08 -1.05
N LEU A 77 -0.44 -6.70 0.20
CA LEU A 77 0.11 -7.33 1.41
C LEU A 77 -0.81 -8.44 1.98
N VAL A 78 -2.12 -8.32 1.75
CA VAL A 78 -3.15 -9.22 2.34
C VAL A 78 -4.02 -9.91 1.30
N GLY A 79 -3.56 -9.98 0.05
CA GLY A 79 -4.17 -10.86 -0.94
C GLY A 79 -4.06 -12.33 -0.51
N TYR A 80 -4.87 -13.20 -1.11
CA TYR A 80 -4.70 -14.65 -1.02
C TYR A 80 -4.23 -15.19 -2.38
N PRO A 81 -2.93 -15.53 -2.55
CA PRO A 81 -1.80 -15.20 -1.67
C PRO A 81 -1.42 -13.70 -1.73
N PRO A 82 -0.61 -13.19 -0.77
CA PRO A 82 -0.01 -11.86 -0.88
C PRO A 82 0.84 -11.74 -2.13
N CYS A 83 1.06 -10.51 -2.60
CA CYS A 83 1.88 -10.27 -3.78
C CYS A 83 3.32 -10.74 -3.53
N PRO A 84 3.84 -11.70 -4.32
CA PRO A 84 5.20 -12.19 -4.12
C PRO A 84 6.26 -11.18 -4.54
N TYR A 85 5.89 -10.19 -5.38
CA TYR A 85 6.81 -9.22 -5.99
C TYR A 85 6.86 -7.86 -5.27
N VAL A 86 6.16 -7.69 -4.13
CA VAL A 86 6.01 -6.37 -3.50
C VAL A 86 7.34 -5.73 -3.08
N ASN A 87 8.30 -6.56 -2.64
CA ASN A 87 9.63 -6.08 -2.27
C ASN A 87 10.47 -5.74 -3.50
N GLU A 88 10.34 -6.51 -4.57
CA GLU A 88 10.96 -6.27 -5.87
C GLU A 88 10.43 -4.95 -6.45
N PHE A 89 9.12 -4.71 -6.39
CA PHE A 89 8.52 -3.44 -6.81
C PHE A 89 9.07 -2.27 -5.99
N LYS A 90 9.12 -2.39 -4.66
CA LYS A 90 9.72 -1.36 -3.80
C LYS A 90 11.16 -1.06 -4.21
N ARG A 91 12.03 -2.07 -4.26
CA ARG A 91 13.44 -1.89 -4.61
C ARG A 91 13.62 -1.30 -6.01
N PHE A 92 12.88 -1.82 -6.99
CA PHE A 92 12.94 -1.35 -8.38
C PHE A 92 12.56 0.13 -8.47
N ILE A 93 11.42 0.52 -7.90
CA ILE A 93 10.92 1.89 -8.01
C ILE A 93 11.85 2.87 -7.30
N GLU A 94 12.33 2.53 -6.10
CA GLU A 94 13.30 3.33 -5.36
C GLU A 94 14.62 3.49 -6.14
N THR A 95 15.13 2.40 -6.72
CA THR A 95 16.39 2.42 -7.46
C THR A 95 16.29 3.20 -8.77
N GLN A 96 15.24 2.97 -9.57
CA GLN A 96 15.14 3.54 -10.92
C GLN A 96 14.63 4.98 -10.90
N TYR A 97 13.68 5.30 -10.03
CA TYR A 97 13.03 6.61 -10.03
C TYR A 97 13.40 7.47 -8.83
N GLY A 98 14.04 6.92 -7.79
CA GLY A 98 14.39 7.69 -6.59
C GLY A 98 13.18 8.23 -5.84
N ILE A 99 12.05 7.51 -5.89
CA ILE A 99 10.80 7.85 -5.19
C ILE A 99 10.69 6.96 -3.97
N GLU A 100 10.32 7.52 -2.81
CA GLU A 100 10.11 6.74 -1.59
C GLU A 100 8.95 5.74 -1.78
N ILE A 101 9.14 4.49 -1.38
CA ILE A 101 8.06 3.50 -1.39
C ILE A 101 7.63 3.11 0.02
N VAL A 102 6.33 3.26 0.27
CA VAL A 102 5.66 2.88 1.52
C VAL A 102 4.86 1.62 1.30
N LEU A 103 5.01 0.63 2.19
CA LEU A 103 4.20 -0.58 2.12
C LEU A 103 2.90 -0.38 2.90
N GLY A 104 1.78 -0.50 2.21
CA GLY A 104 0.44 -0.43 2.77
C GLY A 104 -0.25 0.92 2.55
N THR A 105 -1.57 0.92 2.78
CA THR A 105 -2.41 2.11 2.82
C THR A 105 -3.27 2.06 4.09
N HIS A 106 -4.45 1.45 4.00
CA HIS A 106 -5.34 1.31 5.13
C HIS A 106 -4.93 0.18 6.09
N PRO A 107 -5.32 0.23 7.37
CA PRO A 107 -5.16 -0.87 8.31
C PRO A 107 -5.67 -2.20 7.75
N ILE A 108 -5.01 -3.31 8.07
CA ILE A 108 -5.48 -4.66 7.70
C ILE A 108 -6.83 -4.89 8.38
N PRO A 109 -7.93 -5.14 7.63
CA PRO A 109 -9.20 -5.47 8.25
C PRO A 109 -9.07 -6.66 9.22
N GLN A 110 -9.75 -6.63 10.36
CA GLN A 110 -9.59 -7.64 11.40
C GLN A 110 -9.85 -9.06 10.86
N LYS A 111 -10.89 -9.23 10.03
CA LYS A 111 -11.20 -10.53 9.40
C LYS A 111 -10.08 -11.07 8.48
N TYR A 112 -9.33 -10.18 7.83
CA TYR A 112 -8.19 -10.55 6.98
C TYR A 112 -7.01 -10.97 7.84
N LEU A 113 -6.72 -10.21 8.91
CA LEU A 113 -5.65 -10.52 9.86
C LEU A 113 -5.85 -11.90 10.50
N ASP A 114 -7.07 -12.20 10.94
CA ASP A 114 -7.39 -13.50 11.56
C ASP A 114 -7.18 -14.66 10.59
N THR A 115 -7.67 -14.50 9.35
CA THR A 115 -7.45 -15.51 8.29
C THR A 115 -5.96 -15.72 7.98
N HIS A 116 -5.18 -14.64 7.84
CA HIS A 116 -3.75 -14.75 7.56
C HIS A 116 -2.95 -15.36 8.72
N ARG A 117 -3.37 -15.10 9.97
CA ARG A 117 -2.80 -15.74 11.16
C ARG A 117 -3.05 -17.25 11.13
N SER A 118 -4.27 -17.68 10.83
CA SER A 118 -4.60 -19.11 10.68
C SER A 118 -3.83 -19.78 9.55
N LEU A 119 -3.58 -19.07 8.44
CA LEU A 119 -2.79 -19.57 7.31
C LEU A 119 -1.28 -19.53 7.55
N GLY A 120 -0.79 -18.91 8.64
CA GLY A 120 0.63 -18.73 8.88
C GLY A 120 1.33 -17.89 7.80
N THR A 121 0.63 -16.90 7.23
CA THR A 121 1.11 -16.14 6.05
C THR A 121 2.40 -15.35 6.29
N TRP A 122 2.63 -14.85 7.51
CA TRP A 122 3.80 -14.04 7.86
C TRP A 122 4.65 -14.70 8.96
N PRO A 123 5.35 -15.82 8.65
CA PRO A 123 6.07 -16.60 9.66
C PRO A 123 7.40 -15.96 10.07
N THR A 124 8.01 -15.13 9.21
CA THR A 124 9.34 -14.55 9.44
C THR A 124 9.28 -13.11 9.95
N PRO A 125 10.31 -12.62 10.68
CA PRO A 125 10.42 -11.20 11.04
C PRO A 125 10.30 -10.27 9.83
N GLU A 126 10.94 -10.64 8.70
CA GLU A 126 10.86 -9.86 7.45
C GLU A 126 9.42 -9.77 6.92
N SER A 127 8.65 -10.86 6.98
CA SER A 127 7.24 -10.83 6.53
C SER A 127 6.33 -10.01 7.46
N LYS A 128 6.64 -9.96 8.76
CA LYS A 128 5.95 -9.09 9.75
C LYS A 128 6.32 -7.63 9.56
N GLU A 129 7.55 -7.35 9.17
CA GLU A 129 8.02 -6.01 8.82
C GLU A 129 7.20 -5.39 7.71
N ARG A 130 6.90 -6.17 6.66
CA ARG A 130 6.13 -5.73 5.48
C ARG A 130 4.74 -5.19 5.83
N ILE A 131 4.16 -5.60 6.96
CA ILE A 131 2.81 -5.23 7.39
C ILE A 131 2.79 -4.30 8.60
N ARG A 132 3.96 -3.86 9.09
CA ARG A 132 4.06 -3.07 10.34
C ARG A 132 3.16 -1.83 10.27
N GLU A 133 3.28 -1.07 9.19
CA GLU A 133 2.59 0.21 8.97
C GLU A 133 1.06 0.05 8.85
N VAL A 134 0.56 -1.16 8.61
CA VAL A 134 -0.89 -1.41 8.44
C VAL A 134 -1.47 -2.28 9.54
N MET A 135 -0.72 -2.52 10.63
CA MET A 135 -1.21 -3.35 11.71
C MET A 135 -2.31 -2.65 12.51
N ALA A 136 -2.09 -1.38 12.90
CA ALA A 136 -2.95 -0.58 13.78
C ALA A 136 -3.43 -1.32 15.06
N ASP A 137 -4.23 -0.64 15.89
CA ASP A 137 -4.96 -1.28 16.98
C ASP A 137 -6.19 -2.05 16.45
N GLU A 138 -6.74 -2.95 17.27
CA GLU A 138 -7.89 -3.77 16.88
C GLU A 138 -9.16 -2.97 16.60
N ALA A 139 -9.46 -1.94 17.41
CA ALA A 139 -10.66 -1.14 17.22
C ALA A 139 -10.60 -0.40 15.87
N THR A 140 -9.41 0.09 15.49
CA THR A 140 -9.16 0.65 14.17
C THR A 140 -9.34 -0.40 13.08
N ARG A 141 -8.71 -1.58 13.17
CA ARG A 141 -8.87 -2.64 12.16
C ARG A 141 -10.33 -3.05 11.92
N ARG A 142 -11.15 -3.13 12.97
CA ARG A 142 -12.58 -3.49 12.89
C ARG A 142 -13.42 -2.46 12.12
N ARG A 143 -13.03 -1.18 12.11
CA ARG A 143 -13.68 -0.16 11.26
C ARG A 143 -13.46 -0.41 9.76
N TYR A 144 -12.49 -1.24 9.39
CA TYR A 144 -12.14 -1.59 8.01
C TYR A 144 -12.62 -2.97 7.56
N ASP A 145 -13.42 -3.70 8.34
CA ASP A 145 -14.02 -4.97 7.89
C ASP A 145 -14.92 -4.81 6.65
#